data_AF-A0A6I2U6A4-F1
#
_entry.id   AF-A0A6I2U6A4-F1
#
_cell.length_a   1.000
_cell.length_b   1.000
_cell.length_c   1.000
_cell.angle_alpha   90.00
_cell.angle_beta   90.00
_cell.angle_gamma   90.00
#
_symmetry.space_group_name_H-M   'P 1'
#
loop_
_entity.id
_entity.type
_entity.pdbx_description
1 polymer ?
#
loop_
_entity_poly.entity_id
_entity_poly.type
_entity_poly.pdbx_seq_one_letter_code
_entity_poly.pdbx_strand_id
1 'polypeptide(L)'
;MRNEKAITQAELAETRGVSNRSISRWENGTTMPDFDLLIELAKYYKVEVSEILDGERKGGRTDGSAEELMLKIADYSNIERKVFSRRMCAMFVMALASMAFFAAMDVA
;
A
#
# COMPACT_ATOMS: atom_id res chain seq x y z
N MET A 1 -9.97 -15.60 -11.22
CA MET A 1 -9.90 -15.50 -9.74
C MET A 1 -9.54 -16.83 -9.05
N ARG A 2 -10.42 -17.83 -8.93
CA ARG A 2 -10.10 -19.11 -8.26
C ARG A 2 -8.95 -19.88 -8.92
N ASN A 3 -9.00 -20.03 -10.25
CA ASN A 3 -7.99 -20.74 -11.04
C ASN A 3 -6.60 -20.09 -10.94
N GLU A 4 -6.52 -18.77 -10.76
CA GLU A 4 -5.24 -18.05 -10.63
C GLU A 4 -4.52 -18.36 -9.31
N LYS A 5 -5.28 -18.75 -8.28
CA LYS A 5 -4.73 -19.20 -6.99
C LYS A 5 -4.59 -20.73 -6.91
N ALA A 6 -4.94 -21.46 -7.97
CA ALA A 6 -4.88 -22.92 -8.05
C ALA A 6 -5.62 -23.66 -6.91
N ILE A 7 -6.71 -23.10 -6.39
CA ILE A 7 -7.55 -23.74 -5.36
C ILE A 7 -8.82 -24.34 -5.97
N THR A 8 -9.37 -25.37 -5.36
CA THR A 8 -10.65 -26.00 -5.72
C THR A 8 -11.84 -25.25 -5.13
N GLN A 9 -13.05 -25.51 -5.65
CA GLN A 9 -14.28 -24.95 -5.05
C GLN A 9 -14.49 -25.45 -3.62
N ALA A 10 -14.07 -26.68 -3.31
CA ALA A 10 -14.17 -27.27 -1.98
C ALA A 10 -13.26 -26.57 -0.97
N GLU A 11 -12.00 -26.30 -1.34
CA GLU A 11 -11.06 -25.56 -0.49
C GLU A 11 -11.50 -24.12 -0.26
N LEU A 12 -12.03 -23.46 -1.29
CA LEU A 12 -12.59 -22.11 -1.13
C LEU A 12 -13.81 -22.12 -0.20
N ALA A 13 -14.67 -23.12 -0.32
CA ALA A 13 -15.85 -23.30 0.52
C ALA A 13 -15.47 -23.50 2.00
N GLU A 14 -14.47 -24.36 2.26
CA GLU A 14 -13.94 -24.62 3.60
C GLU A 14 -13.36 -23.34 4.23
N THR A 15 -12.52 -22.61 3.47
CA THR A 15 -11.90 -21.37 3.96
C THR A 15 -12.91 -20.24 4.21
N ARG A 16 -14.10 -20.31 3.59
CA ARG A 16 -15.16 -19.30 3.72
C ARG A 16 -16.32 -19.76 4.60
N GLY A 17 -16.28 -20.98 5.14
CA GLY A 17 -17.36 -21.51 5.98
C GLY A 17 -18.69 -21.68 5.25
N VAL A 18 -18.65 -21.90 3.93
CA VAL A 18 -19.85 -22.06 3.10
C VAL A 18 -19.86 -23.41 2.40
N SER A 19 -20.98 -23.79 1.80
CA SER A 19 -21.07 -25.05 1.05
C SER A 19 -20.39 -24.94 -0.32
N ASN A 20 -19.80 -26.03 -0.80
CA ASN A 20 -19.27 -26.12 -2.17
C ASN A 20 -20.35 -25.76 -3.21
N ARG A 21 -21.60 -26.18 -2.97
CA ARG A 21 -22.76 -25.80 -3.79
C ARG A 21 -22.97 -24.28 -3.84
N SER A 22 -22.74 -23.55 -2.75
CA SER A 22 -22.82 -22.09 -2.71
C SER A 22 -21.78 -21.46 -3.64
N ILE A 23 -20.52 -21.89 -3.53
CA ILE A 23 -19.42 -21.44 -4.41
C ILE A 23 -19.78 -21.69 -5.88
N SER A 24 -20.23 -22.90 -6.23
CA SER A 24 -20.61 -23.24 -7.60
C SER A 24 -21.74 -22.34 -8.13
N ARG A 25 -22.75 -22.01 -7.31
CA ARG A 25 -23.83 -21.10 -7.72
C ARG A 25 -23.34 -19.67 -7.93
N TRP A 26 -22.37 -19.21 -7.15
CA TRP A 26 -21.76 -17.89 -7.33
C TRP A 26 -20.92 -17.81 -8.59
N GLU A 27 -20.04 -18.80 -8.82
CA GLU A 27 -19.21 -18.84 -10.02
C GLU A 27 -20.04 -18.96 -11.32
N ASN A 28 -21.23 -19.56 -11.24
CA ASN A 28 -22.18 -19.66 -12.35
C ASN A 28 -23.20 -18.49 -12.42
N GLY A 29 -23.07 -17.46 -11.58
CA GLY A 29 -23.98 -16.30 -11.56
C GLY A 29 -25.43 -16.62 -11.17
N THR A 30 -25.69 -17.81 -10.61
CA THR A 30 -27.04 -18.24 -10.19
C THR A 30 -27.48 -17.58 -8.89
N THR A 31 -26.54 -17.18 -8.05
CA THR A 31 -26.79 -16.54 -6.75
C THR A 31 -25.61 -15.61 -6.46
N MET A 32 -25.82 -14.57 -5.66
CA MET A 32 -24.76 -13.69 -5.18
C MET A 32 -24.38 -14.09 -3.74
N PRO A 33 -23.09 -14.05 -3.36
CA PRO A 33 -22.74 -14.02 -1.95
C PRO A 33 -23.33 -12.77 -1.28
N ASP A 34 -23.49 -12.86 0.03
CA ASP A 34 -23.78 -11.74 0.91
C ASP A 34 -22.71 -10.64 0.80
N PHE A 35 -23.13 -9.39 1.06
CA PHE A 35 -22.28 -8.22 0.79
C PHE A 35 -20.95 -8.27 1.54
N ASP A 36 -20.97 -8.68 2.81
CA ASP A 36 -19.76 -8.81 3.62
C ASP A 36 -18.78 -9.83 3.01
N LEU A 37 -19.30 -10.99 2.60
CA LEU A 37 -18.50 -12.03 1.95
C LEU A 37 -17.98 -11.58 0.58
N LEU A 38 -18.75 -10.77 -0.16
CA LEU A 38 -18.31 -10.16 -1.41
C LEU A 38 -17.12 -9.21 -1.18
N ILE A 39 -17.14 -8.40 -0.12
CA ILE A 39 -15.99 -7.56 0.29
C ILE A 39 -14.78 -8.44 0.66
N GLU A 40 -15.00 -9.53 1.40
CA GLU A 40 -13.93 -10.46 1.77
C GLU A 40 -13.30 -11.13 0.54
N LEU A 41 -14.11 -11.54 -0.44
CA LEU A 41 -13.64 -12.12 -1.69
C LEU A 41 -12.85 -11.09 -2.51
N ALA A 42 -13.33 -9.84 -2.58
CA ALA A 42 -12.61 -8.74 -3.24
C ALA A 42 -11.22 -8.52 -2.63
N LYS A 43 -11.14 -8.45 -1.30
CA LYS A 43 -9.86 -8.37 -0.57
C LYS A 43 -8.98 -9.60 -0.80
N TYR A 44 -9.56 -10.79 -0.76
CA TYR A 44 -8.83 -12.05 -0.93
C TYR A 44 -8.19 -12.18 -2.32
N TYR A 45 -8.93 -11.78 -3.37
CA TYR A 45 -8.47 -11.83 -4.76
C TYR A 45 -7.76 -10.55 -5.21
N LYS A 46 -7.71 -9.51 -4.36
CA LYS A 46 -7.13 -8.19 -4.65
C LYS A 46 -7.74 -7.52 -5.89
N VAL A 47 -9.06 -7.62 -6.00
CA VAL A 47 -9.88 -7.04 -7.07
C VAL A 47 -10.90 -6.09 -6.47
N GLU A 48 -11.47 -5.23 -7.29
CA GLU A 48 -12.64 -4.47 -6.87
C GLU A 48 -13.88 -5.36 -6.77
N VAL A 49 -14.83 -4.96 -5.92
CA VAL A 49 -16.14 -5.60 -5.83
C VAL A 49 -16.86 -5.58 -7.19
N SER A 50 -16.70 -4.48 -7.94
CA SER A 50 -17.25 -4.32 -9.28
C SER A 50 -16.77 -5.41 -10.24
N GLU A 51 -15.50 -5.83 -10.17
CA GLU A 51 -14.95 -6.90 -11.01
C GLU A 51 -15.53 -8.28 -10.68
N ILE A 52 -15.95 -8.51 -9.42
CA ILE A 52 -16.64 -9.75 -9.04
C ILE A 52 -18.07 -9.74 -9.59
N LEU A 53 -18.75 -8.60 -9.52
CA LEU A 53 -20.13 -8.43 -9.99
C LEU A 53 -20.23 -8.48 -11.51
N ASP A 54 -19.29 -7.86 -12.21
CA ASP A 54 -19.26 -7.80 -13.67
C ASP A 54 -18.81 -9.13 -14.28
N GLY A 55 -18.22 -10.04 -13.49
CA GLY A 55 -17.70 -11.33 -13.95
C GLY A 55 -16.48 -11.21 -14.87
N GLU A 56 -16.00 -9.99 -15.09
CA GLU A 56 -14.87 -9.66 -15.94
C GLU A 56 -13.73 -9.06 -15.13
N ARG A 57 -12.51 -9.50 -15.43
CA ARG A 57 -11.32 -8.84 -14.90
C ARG A 57 -11.20 -7.49 -15.59
N LYS A 58 -11.40 -6.39 -14.86
CA LYS A 58 -11.00 -5.09 -15.38
C LYS A 58 -9.48 -5.06 -15.24
N GLY A 59 -8.78 -4.99 -16.37
CA GLY A 59 -7.31 -4.91 -16.41
C GLY A 59 -6.84 -3.62 -15.73
N GLY A 60 -6.79 -3.64 -14.40
CA GLY A 60 -6.50 -2.50 -13.52
C GLY A 60 -5.61 -2.97 -12.39
N ARG A 61 -4.40 -3.38 -12.75
CA ARG A 61 -3.18 -3.47 -11.94
C ARG A 61 -3.30 -2.94 -10.49
N THR A 62 -3.43 -3.83 -9.51
CA THR A 62 -2.99 -3.62 -8.12
C THR A 62 -1.48 -3.86 -7.97
N ASP A 63 -0.68 -3.29 -8.86
CA ASP A 63 0.79 -3.22 -8.75
C ASP A 63 1.29 -1.79 -8.53
N GLY A 64 0.53 -0.78 -8.97
CA GLY A 64 0.82 0.62 -8.71
C GLY A 64 0.86 0.97 -7.21
N SER A 65 0.07 0.32 -6.36
CA SER A 65 0.03 0.64 -4.92
C SER A 65 1.32 0.28 -4.18
N ALA A 66 2.01 -0.80 -4.58
CA ALA A 66 3.26 -1.21 -3.93
C ALA A 66 4.42 -0.33 -4.41
N GLU A 67 4.50 -0.05 -5.72
CA GLU A 67 5.52 0.83 -6.31
C GLU A 67 5.33 2.29 -5.86
N GLU A 68 4.10 2.80 -5.80
CA GLU A 68 3.77 4.14 -5.29
C GLU A 68 4.11 4.27 -3.81
N LEU A 69 3.80 3.24 -3.00
CA LEU A 69 4.17 3.23 -1.58
C LEU A 69 5.69 3.22 -1.40
N MET A 70 6.42 2.42 -2.19
CA MET A 70 7.89 2.39 -2.15
C MET A 70 8.51 3.71 -2.58
N LEU A 71 8.00 4.34 -3.63
CA LEU A 71 8.40 5.69 -4.06
C LEU A 71 8.16 6.71 -2.94
N LYS A 72 7.00 6.66 -2.29
CA LYS A 72 6.66 7.57 -1.19
C LYS A 72 7.51 7.37 0.06
N ILE A 73 7.86 6.12 0.40
CA ILE A 73 8.81 5.79 1.49
C ILE A 73 10.21 6.30 1.16
N ALA A 74 10.67 6.13 -0.09
CA ALA A 74 11.97 6.63 -0.54
C ALA A 74 12.05 8.16 -0.42
N ASP A 75 11.01 8.87 -0.88
CA ASP A 75 10.92 10.33 -0.79
C ASP A 75 10.86 10.82 0.66
N TYR A 76 10.08 10.17 1.53
CA TYR A 76 10.00 10.52 2.96
C TYR A 76 11.38 10.49 3.63
N SER A 77 12.14 9.42 3.40
CA SER A 77 13.49 9.25 3.97
C SER A 77 14.49 10.30 3.47
N ASN A 78 14.31 10.81 2.25
CA ASN A 78 15.18 11.81 1.65
C ASN A 78 14.84 13.23 2.10
N ILE A 79 13.55 13.52 2.33
CA ILE A 79 13.06 14.82 2.80
C ILE A 79 13.53 15.09 4.24
N GLU A 80 13.37 14.14 5.17
CA GLU A 80 13.85 14.30 6.55
C GLU A 80 15.36 14.58 6.60
N ARG A 81 16.14 13.83 5.81
CA ARG A 81 17.61 13.95 5.78
C ARG A 81 18.08 15.30 5.23
N LYS A 82 17.42 15.84 4.20
CA LYS A 82 17.77 17.15 3.61
C LYS A 82 17.40 18.32 4.53
N VAL A 83 16.24 18.26 5.18
CA VAL A 83 15.81 19.31 6.13
C VAL A 83 16.72 19.34 7.36
N PHE A 84 17.07 18.16 7.88
CA PHE A 84 18.03 18.02 8.98
C PHE A 84 19.41 18.57 8.60
N SER A 85 19.96 18.13 7.45
CA SER A 85 21.26 18.58 6.96
C SER A 85 21.35 20.10 6.78
N ARG A 86 20.33 20.73 6.17
CA ARG A 86 20.32 22.19 5.97
C ARG A 86 20.27 22.98 7.29
N ARG A 87 19.48 22.52 8.27
CA ARG A 87 19.41 23.14 9.60
C ARG A 87 20.73 23.01 10.35
N MET A 88 21.37 21.85 10.28
CA MET A 88 22.67 21.59 10.90
C MET A 88 23.76 22.50 10.29
N CYS A 89 23.84 22.59 8.95
CA CYS A 89 24.81 23.47 8.29
C CYS A 89 24.63 24.95 8.70
N ALA A 90 23.39 25.44 8.79
CA ALA A 90 23.13 26.81 9.23
C ALA A 90 23.62 27.07 10.66
N MET A 91 23.43 26.12 11.58
CA MET A 91 23.93 26.23 12.96
C MET A 91 25.47 26.25 13.01
N PHE A 92 26.14 25.43 12.22
CA PHE A 92 27.61 25.45 12.13
C PHE A 92 28.15 26.78 11.61
N VAL A 93 27.55 27.34 10.56
CA VAL A 93 27.98 28.64 10.01
C VAL A 93 27.78 29.76 11.03
N MET A 94 26.64 29.78 11.72
CA MET A 94 26.36 30.77 12.77
C MET A 94 27.36 30.66 13.94
N ALA A 95 27.71 29.44 14.36
CA ALA A 95 28.67 29.19 15.42
C ALA A 95 30.10 29.62 15.04
N LEU A 96 30.52 29.39 13.79
CA LEU A 96 31.82 29.86 13.30
C LEU A 96 31.87 31.39 13.22
N ALA A 97 30.77 32.02 12.77
CA ALA A 97 30.68 33.48 12.70
C ALA A 97 30.74 34.13 14.10
N SER A 98 30.04 33.56 15.09
CA SER A 98 30.09 34.06 16.46
C SER A 98 31.48 33.89 17.09
N MET A 99 32.14 32.76 16.86
CA MET A 99 33.50 32.50 17.35
C MET A 99 34.51 33.50 16.75
N ALA A 100 34.44 33.75 15.44
CA ALA A 100 35.29 34.73 14.78
C ALA A 100 35.08 36.16 15.32
N PHE A 101 33.83 36.53 15.61
CA PHE A 101 33.50 37.82 16.21
C PHE A 101 34.12 37.97 17.61
N PHE A 102 34.01 36.96 18.47
CA PHE A 102 34.64 36.97 19.79
C PHE A 102 36.17 37.08 19.71
N ALA A 103 36.81 36.33 18.82
CA ALA A 103 38.26 36.39 18.64
C ALA A 103 38.73 37.76 18.14
N ALA A 104 37.96 38.41 17.26
CA ALA A 104 38.26 39.77 16.79
C ALA A 104 38.12 40.82 17.90
N MET A 105 37.14 40.67 18.80
CA MET A 105 36.97 41.56 19.95
C MET A 105 38.07 41.41 21.00
N ASP A 106 38.62 40.20 21.18
CA ASP A 106 39.69 39.94 22.16
C ASP A 106 41.06 40.43 21.66
N VAL A 107 41.23 40.48 20.33
CA VAL A 107 42.45 40.98 19.66
C VAL A 107 42.48 42.52 19.53
N ALA A 108 41.33 43.20 19.57
CA ALA A 108 41.18 44.64 19.39
C ALA A 108 41.23 45.41 20.72
#